data_AF-A0AA39FVZ3-F1
#
_entry.id   AF-A0AA39FVZ3-F1
#
_cell.length_a   1.000
_cell.length_b   1.000
_cell.length_c   1.000
_cell.angle_alpha   90.00
_cell.angle_beta   90.00
_cell.angle_gamma   90.00
#
_symmetry.space_group_name_H-M   'P 1'
#
loop_
_entity.id
_entity.type
_entity.pdbx_description
1 polymer ?
#
loop_
_entity_poly.entity_id
_entity_poly.type
_entity_poly.pdbx_seq_one_letter_code
_entity_poly.pdbx_strand_id
1 'polypeptide(L)'
;MLFNGRKLLHMGTVIRCALDIILDNIIHDYHPWCIATRAILEDLLVQVTNIWGIPYDENISKICNDDSSSMVRSGTANEEALTTNNEAIFSAVKTLIEKSEKNILDAIASAKRSLQYDFNKEIGQLTNNLNIKYGLANIHTIDVMSDVIGLGISIPITNSDGFIEFDSNLTENKEKLDILKKFILVKVEAAGHFKKAIGSAMSSLINKDVQLKYNAKGKMINGTCKKKFSSTNLYKIIEGVRGPAEVLRLSLSKHEIKQSCARSKEHQIRFKHRFI
;
A
#
# COMPACT_ATOMS: atom_id res chain seq x y z
N MET A 1 -9.98 17.38 0.43
CA MET A 1 -9.72 17.39 -1.03
C MET A 1 -11.06 17.27 -1.74
N LEU A 2 -11.63 18.39 -2.16
CA LEU A 2 -12.82 18.41 -3.01
C LEU A 2 -12.34 18.20 -4.45
N PHE A 3 -12.40 16.97 -4.94
CA PHE A 3 -12.15 16.70 -6.37
C PHE A 3 -13.22 17.43 -7.19
N ASN A 4 -12.80 18.06 -8.29
CA ASN A 4 -13.64 18.87 -9.19
C ASN A 4 -14.81 18.07 -9.77
N GLY A 5 -15.94 18.00 -9.06
CA GLY A 5 -17.16 17.30 -9.48
C GLY A 5 -17.67 17.75 -10.86
N ARG A 6 -17.40 19.00 -11.27
CA ARG A 6 -17.81 19.53 -12.58
C ARG A 6 -17.11 18.85 -13.77
N LYS A 7 -15.85 18.45 -13.64
CA LYS A 7 -15.13 17.75 -14.72
C LYS A 7 -15.62 16.31 -14.89
N LEU A 8 -16.02 15.69 -13.78
CA LEU A 8 -16.58 14.35 -13.80
C LEU A 8 -17.99 14.34 -14.42
N LEU A 9 -18.87 15.26 -14.03
CA LEU A 9 -20.20 15.39 -14.64
C LEU A 9 -20.13 15.60 -16.16
N HIS A 10 -19.25 16.47 -16.65
CA HIS A 10 -19.10 16.70 -18.09
C HIS A 10 -18.67 15.45 -18.87
N MET A 11 -17.79 14.63 -18.28
CA MET A 11 -17.33 13.40 -18.92
C MET A 11 -18.44 12.34 -18.98
N GLY A 12 -19.26 12.24 -17.94
CA GLY A 12 -20.45 11.37 -17.93
C GLY A 12 -21.48 11.76 -18.99
N THR A 13 -21.75 13.06 -19.17
CA THR A 13 -22.68 13.55 -20.20
C THR A 13 -22.20 13.27 -21.62
N VAL A 14 -20.90 13.43 -21.89
CA VAL A 14 -20.32 13.16 -23.23
C VAL A 14 -20.36 11.67 -23.57
N ILE A 15 -20.03 10.80 -22.60
CA ILE A 15 -20.09 9.35 -22.79
C ILE A 15 -21.53 8.91 -23.08
N ARG A 16 -22.50 9.46 -22.34
CA ARG A 16 -23.91 9.17 -22.55
C ARG A 16 -24.41 9.60 -23.92
N CYS A 17 -24.12 10.83 -24.36
CA CYS A 17 -24.52 11.29 -25.70
C CYS A 17 -23.92 10.42 -26.81
N ALA A 18 -22.67 9.97 -26.65
CA ALA A 18 -22.05 9.07 -27.62
C ALA A 18 -22.74 7.70 -27.67
N LEU A 19 -23.14 7.15 -26.51
CA LEU A 19 -23.87 5.88 -26.44
C LEU A 19 -25.28 5.99 -27.02
N ASP A 20 -26.00 7.10 -26.78
CA ASP A 20 -27.33 7.35 -27.34
C ASP A 20 -27.28 7.42 -28.88
N ILE A 21 -26.27 8.11 -29.45
CA ILE A 21 -26.06 8.17 -30.91
C ILE A 21 -25.74 6.79 -31.49
N ILE A 22 -24.93 5.97 -30.80
CA ILE A 22 -24.62 4.61 -31.25
C ILE A 22 -25.87 3.73 -31.21
N LEU A 23 -26.66 3.84 -30.14
CA LEU A 23 -27.93 3.13 -29.99
C LEU A 23 -28.89 3.47 -31.12
N ASP A 24 -29.08 4.76 -31.42
CA ASP A 24 -29.99 5.22 -32.47
C ASP A 24 -29.61 4.71 -33.87
N ASN A 25 -28.30 4.61 -34.16
CA ASN A 25 -27.81 4.08 -35.43
C ASN A 25 -27.94 2.54 -35.56
N ILE A 26 -28.09 1.82 -34.46
CA ILE A 26 -28.28 0.35 -34.46
C ILE A 26 -29.76 -0.04 -34.68
N ILE A 27 -30.70 0.92 -34.60
CA ILE A 27 -32.16 0.68 -34.61
C ILE A 27 -32.67 0.08 -35.93
N HIS A 28 -31.96 0.23 -37.05
CA HIS A 28 -32.48 -0.16 -38.36
C HIS A 28 -32.30 -1.63 -38.73
N ASP A 29 -31.55 -2.42 -37.97
CA ASP A 29 -31.31 -3.84 -38.28
C ASP A 29 -31.87 -4.79 -37.20
N TYR A 30 -32.86 -5.61 -37.58
CA TYR A 30 -33.44 -6.68 -36.75
C TYR A 30 -32.52 -7.90 -36.58
N HIS A 31 -31.22 -7.76 -36.86
CA HIS A 31 -30.27 -8.84 -36.72
C HIS A 31 -30.06 -9.17 -35.23
N PRO A 32 -30.04 -10.45 -34.81
CA PRO A 32 -29.91 -10.83 -33.40
C PRO A 32 -28.70 -10.24 -32.67
N TRP A 33 -27.61 -9.96 -33.38
CA TRP A 33 -26.46 -9.24 -32.82
C TRP A 33 -26.77 -7.79 -32.48
N CYS A 34 -27.53 -7.06 -33.30
CA CYS A 34 -27.92 -5.68 -33.03
C CYS A 34 -28.78 -5.60 -31.76
N ILE A 35 -29.66 -6.57 -31.54
CA ILE A 35 -30.49 -6.69 -30.32
C ILE A 35 -29.60 -6.95 -29.08
N ALA A 36 -28.63 -7.86 -29.18
CA ALA A 36 -27.71 -8.16 -28.08
C ALA A 36 -26.79 -6.96 -27.76
N THR A 37 -26.25 -6.30 -28.78
CA THR A 37 -25.42 -5.10 -28.62
C THR A 37 -26.22 -3.96 -28.00
N ARG A 38 -27.47 -3.76 -28.42
CA ARG A 38 -28.39 -2.78 -27.81
C ARG A 38 -28.62 -3.06 -26.33
N ALA A 39 -28.93 -4.31 -25.95
CA ALA A 39 -29.14 -4.67 -24.55
C ALA A 39 -27.91 -4.40 -23.66
N ILE A 40 -26.70 -4.67 -24.19
CA ILE A 40 -25.44 -4.38 -23.48
C ILE A 40 -25.22 -2.87 -23.36
N LEU A 41 -25.50 -2.10 -24.40
CA LEU A 41 -25.36 -0.64 -24.39
C LEU A 41 -26.35 0.02 -23.43
N GLU A 42 -27.60 -0.45 -23.39
CA GLU A 42 -28.61 0.02 -22.44
C GLU A 42 -28.19 -0.27 -20.98
N ASP A 43 -27.66 -1.47 -20.69
CA ASP A 43 -27.15 -1.81 -19.36
C ASP A 43 -25.95 -0.93 -18.97
N LEU A 44 -25.01 -0.70 -19.89
CA LEU A 44 -23.88 0.22 -19.68
C LEU A 44 -24.35 1.66 -19.43
N LEU A 45 -25.39 2.12 -20.13
CA LEU A 45 -25.96 3.44 -19.93
C LEU A 45 -26.54 3.60 -18.52
N VAL A 46 -27.24 2.56 -18.03
CA VAL A 46 -27.78 2.52 -16.67
C VAL A 46 -26.65 2.54 -15.63
N GLN A 47 -25.60 1.74 -15.83
CA GLN A 47 -24.44 1.74 -14.92
C GLN A 47 -23.72 3.10 -14.89
N VAL A 48 -23.52 3.74 -16.04
CA VAL A 48 -22.93 5.09 -16.13
C VAL A 48 -23.87 6.13 -15.50
N THR A 49 -25.18 5.99 -15.64
CA THR A 49 -26.14 6.92 -15.01
C THR A 49 -26.10 6.80 -13.48
N ASN A 50 -26.06 5.57 -12.96
CA ASN A 50 -26.02 5.28 -11.52
C ASN A 50 -24.70 5.71 -10.84
N ILE A 51 -23.56 5.48 -11.50
CA ILE A 51 -22.25 5.84 -10.93
C ILE A 51 -22.08 7.37 -10.84
N TRP A 52 -22.69 8.12 -11.77
CA TRP A 52 -22.42 9.55 -11.93
C TRP A 52 -23.59 10.45 -11.48
N GLY A 53 -24.74 9.86 -11.13
CA GLY A 53 -25.91 10.59 -10.58
C GLY A 53 -26.52 11.60 -11.55
N ILE A 54 -26.39 11.38 -12.86
CA ILE A 54 -26.89 12.30 -13.89
C ILE A 54 -28.36 11.94 -14.17
N PRO A 55 -29.34 12.81 -13.88
CA PRO A 55 -30.74 12.49 -14.17
C PRO A 55 -30.98 12.33 -15.67
N TYR A 56 -31.90 11.45 -16.05
CA TYR A 56 -32.32 11.27 -17.45
C TYR A 56 -33.11 12.51 -17.90
N ASP A 57 -32.60 13.26 -18.88
CA ASP A 57 -33.30 14.40 -19.49
C ASP A 57 -33.82 14.00 -20.87
N GLU A 58 -35.14 13.86 -20.97
CA GLU A 58 -35.90 13.39 -22.13
C GLU A 58 -35.85 14.40 -23.31
N ASN A 59 -35.38 15.63 -23.08
CA ASN A 59 -35.30 16.66 -24.13
C ASN A 59 -34.11 16.46 -25.09
N ILE A 60 -33.07 15.71 -24.69
CA ILE A 60 -31.87 15.51 -25.52
C ILE A 60 -32.14 14.54 -26.70
N SER A 61 -33.04 13.56 -26.54
CA SER A 61 -33.34 12.60 -27.63
C SER A 61 -34.18 13.19 -28.77
N LYS A 62 -34.87 14.32 -28.54
CA LYS A 62 -35.69 14.98 -29.57
C LYS A 62 -34.87 15.77 -30.59
N ILE A 63 -33.66 16.19 -30.26
CA ILE A 63 -32.83 17.01 -31.16
C ILE A 63 -32.21 16.16 -32.30
N CYS A 64 -32.13 14.84 -32.15
CA CYS A 64 -31.43 13.97 -33.11
C CYS A 64 -32.33 13.37 -34.21
N ASN A 65 -33.66 13.51 -34.14
CA ASN A 65 -34.58 12.73 -34.98
C ASN A 65 -35.16 13.46 -36.22
N ASP A 66 -34.98 14.78 -36.36
CA ASP A 66 -35.75 15.55 -37.36
C ASP A 66 -35.12 15.66 -38.77
N ASP A 67 -33.87 15.25 -38.99
CA ASP A 67 -33.16 15.54 -40.27
C ASP A 67 -32.95 14.34 -41.23
N SER A 68 -33.42 13.13 -40.91
CA SER A 68 -33.02 11.92 -41.65
C SER A 68 -33.92 11.47 -42.82
N SER A 69 -34.98 12.21 -43.19
CA SER A 69 -36.03 11.68 -44.08
C SER A 69 -35.99 12.08 -45.56
N SER A 70 -34.97 12.79 -46.07
CA SER A 70 -34.92 13.07 -47.51
C SER A 70 -33.51 13.14 -48.09
N MET A 71 -33.02 12.03 -48.65
CA MET A 71 -32.23 12.01 -49.90
C MET A 71 -31.81 10.58 -50.26
N VAL A 72 -32.47 10.02 -51.29
CA VAL A 72 -31.99 8.84 -52.02
C VAL A 72 -31.92 9.22 -53.50
N ARG A 73 -30.71 9.40 -54.06
CA ARG A 73 -30.35 9.03 -55.46
C ARG A 73 -28.89 9.31 -55.84
N SER A 74 -28.30 8.30 -56.50
CA SER A 74 -27.06 8.20 -57.34
C SER A 74 -25.72 8.59 -56.69
N GLY A 75 -24.63 7.83 -56.79
CA GLY A 75 -24.27 6.70 -57.65
C GLY A 75 -22.78 6.84 -58.01
N THR A 76 -21.97 5.93 -57.44
CA THR A 76 -20.61 5.49 -57.85
C THR A 76 -19.38 6.40 -57.73
N ALA A 77 -19.47 7.70 -57.42
CA ALA A 77 -18.27 8.51 -57.07
C ALA A 77 -18.06 8.69 -55.54
N ASN A 78 -19.06 8.36 -54.73
CA ASN A 78 -19.04 8.57 -53.27
C ASN A 78 -18.45 7.41 -52.47
N GLU A 79 -18.10 6.29 -53.11
CA GLU A 79 -17.72 5.06 -52.39
C GLU A 79 -16.30 5.14 -51.81
N GLU A 80 -15.33 5.70 -52.54
CA GLU A 80 -13.96 5.92 -52.04
C GLU A 80 -13.87 7.02 -50.95
N ALA A 81 -14.74 8.04 -51.03
CA ALA A 81 -14.83 9.06 -49.99
C ALA A 81 -15.44 8.51 -48.69
N LEU A 82 -16.38 7.56 -48.82
CA LEU A 82 -17.02 6.89 -47.69
C LEU A 82 -16.05 5.95 -46.95
N THR A 83 -15.22 5.20 -47.69
CA THR A 83 -14.23 4.30 -47.07
C THR A 83 -13.15 5.06 -46.30
N THR A 84 -12.63 6.15 -46.86
CA THR A 84 -11.61 6.98 -46.21
C THR A 84 -12.12 7.63 -44.92
N ASN A 85 -13.38 8.07 -44.91
CA ASN A 85 -14.00 8.65 -43.71
C ASN A 85 -14.20 7.60 -42.61
N ASN A 86 -14.59 6.38 -42.99
CA ASN A 86 -14.75 5.27 -42.04
C ASN A 86 -13.44 4.90 -41.35
N GLU A 87 -12.32 4.85 -42.08
CA GLU A 87 -11.01 4.55 -41.48
C GLU A 87 -10.58 5.60 -40.45
N ALA A 88 -10.81 6.88 -40.74
CA ALA A 88 -10.54 7.97 -39.80
C ALA A 88 -11.39 7.85 -38.53
N ILE A 89 -12.67 7.51 -38.67
CA ILE A 89 -13.59 7.28 -37.54
C ILE A 89 -13.12 6.09 -36.71
N PHE A 90 -12.81 4.95 -37.34
CA PHE A 90 -12.31 3.76 -36.63
C PHE A 90 -11.01 4.05 -35.87
N SER A 91 -10.08 4.80 -36.47
CA SER A 91 -8.84 5.21 -35.83
C SER A 91 -9.07 6.13 -34.61
N ALA A 92 -10.01 7.07 -34.73
CA ALA A 92 -10.40 7.96 -33.63
C ALA A 92 -11.05 7.19 -32.48
N VAL A 93 -12.00 6.29 -32.79
CA VAL A 93 -12.67 5.43 -31.79
C VAL A 93 -11.65 4.54 -31.08
N LYS A 94 -10.74 3.90 -31.82
CA LYS A 94 -9.67 3.08 -31.25
C LYS A 94 -8.80 3.88 -30.29
N THR A 95 -8.38 5.09 -30.68
CA THR A 95 -7.58 5.98 -29.84
C THR A 95 -8.33 6.37 -28.56
N LEU A 96 -9.63 6.60 -28.64
CA LEU A 96 -10.47 6.90 -27.47
C LEU A 96 -10.59 5.71 -26.51
N ILE A 97 -10.73 4.49 -27.04
CA ILE A 97 -10.77 3.26 -26.24
C ILE A 97 -9.43 3.04 -25.52
N GLU A 98 -8.30 3.15 -26.24
CA GLU A 98 -6.97 2.98 -25.63
C GLU A 98 -6.71 4.04 -24.54
N LYS A 99 -7.17 5.28 -24.78
CA LYS A 99 -7.08 6.36 -23.79
C LYS A 99 -7.96 6.09 -22.56
N SER A 100 -9.19 5.58 -22.76
CA SER A 100 -10.09 5.27 -21.64
C SER A 100 -9.56 4.09 -20.82
N GLU A 101 -9.07 3.04 -21.47
CA GLU A 101 -8.42 1.89 -20.82
C GLU A 101 -7.24 2.34 -19.94
N LYS A 102 -6.34 3.17 -20.49
CA LYS A 102 -5.21 3.72 -19.75
C LYS A 102 -5.66 4.51 -18.52
N ASN A 103 -6.66 5.38 -18.67
CA ASN A 103 -7.17 6.17 -17.55
C ASN A 103 -7.77 5.29 -16.44
N ILE A 104 -8.47 4.22 -16.81
CA ILE A 104 -9.04 3.24 -15.86
C ILE A 104 -7.91 2.52 -15.12
N LEU A 105 -6.89 2.05 -15.83
CA LEU A 105 -5.73 1.37 -15.22
C LEU A 105 -4.98 2.29 -14.24
N ASP A 106 -4.77 3.55 -14.62
CA ASP A 106 -4.13 4.55 -13.76
C ASP A 106 -4.95 4.84 -12.50
N ALA A 107 -6.29 4.93 -12.63
CA ALA A 107 -7.20 5.12 -11.51
C ALA A 107 -7.18 3.91 -10.55
N ILE A 108 -7.21 2.69 -11.07
CA ILE A 108 -7.11 1.44 -10.28
C ILE A 108 -5.76 1.40 -9.55
N ALA A 109 -4.65 1.71 -10.22
CA ALA A 109 -3.32 1.73 -9.61
C ALA A 109 -3.19 2.80 -8.51
N SER A 110 -3.88 3.94 -8.65
CA SER A 110 -3.96 4.97 -7.62
C SER A 110 -4.76 4.48 -6.40
N ALA A 111 -5.97 3.95 -6.63
CA ALA A 111 -6.83 3.42 -5.57
C ALA A 111 -6.15 2.29 -4.77
N LYS A 112 -5.48 1.36 -5.47
CA LYS A 112 -4.67 0.29 -4.85
C LYS A 112 -3.62 0.85 -3.89
N ARG A 113 -2.88 1.89 -4.30
CA ARG A 113 -1.83 2.51 -3.46
C ARG A 113 -2.43 3.17 -2.22
N SER A 114 -3.58 3.85 -2.37
CA SER A 114 -4.28 4.48 -1.24
C SER A 114 -4.75 3.42 -0.23
N LEU A 115 -5.45 2.39 -0.69
CA LEU A 115 -5.94 1.30 0.17
C LEU A 115 -4.79 0.60 0.89
N GLN A 116 -3.68 0.33 0.19
CA GLN A 116 -2.50 -0.27 0.81
C GLN A 116 -1.90 0.62 1.90
N TYR A 117 -1.88 1.93 1.71
CA TYR A 117 -1.44 2.86 2.74
C TYR A 117 -2.37 2.83 3.96
N ASP A 118 -3.68 2.90 3.74
CA ASP A 118 -4.68 2.89 4.82
C ASP A 118 -4.64 1.59 5.62
N PHE A 119 -4.55 0.43 4.96
CA PHE A 119 -4.39 -0.85 5.64
C PHE A 119 -3.12 -0.91 6.50
N ASN A 120 -1.98 -0.46 5.97
CA ASN A 120 -0.74 -0.46 6.76
C ASN A 120 -0.83 0.48 7.97
N LYS A 121 -1.54 1.59 7.83
CA LYS A 121 -1.78 2.53 8.93
C LYS A 121 -2.68 1.89 10.00
N GLU A 122 -3.81 1.29 9.61
CA GLU A 122 -4.74 0.60 10.52
C GLU A 122 -4.07 -0.58 11.23
N ILE A 123 -3.31 -1.41 10.51
CA ILE A 123 -2.52 -2.50 11.10
C ILE A 123 -1.53 -1.95 12.13
N GLY A 124 -0.84 -0.85 11.82
CA GLY A 124 0.08 -0.20 12.74
C GLY A 124 -0.62 0.30 14.01
N GLN A 125 -1.80 0.92 13.86
CA GLN A 125 -2.61 1.39 14.98
C GLN A 125 -3.13 0.24 15.85
N LEU A 126 -3.66 -0.82 15.23
CA LEU A 126 -4.13 -2.02 15.92
C LEU A 126 -2.99 -2.71 16.67
N THR A 127 -1.83 -2.84 16.04
CA THR A 127 -0.64 -3.41 16.68
C THR A 127 -0.24 -2.59 17.91
N ASN A 128 -0.21 -1.27 17.80
CA ASN A 128 0.08 -0.39 18.95
C ASN A 128 -0.99 -0.51 20.04
N ASN A 129 -2.28 -0.51 19.70
CA ASN A 129 -3.37 -0.61 20.65
C ASN A 129 -3.36 -1.96 21.39
N LEU A 130 -3.09 -3.06 20.69
CA LEU A 130 -2.95 -4.39 21.30
C LEU A 130 -1.73 -4.45 22.22
N ASN A 131 -0.61 -3.86 21.81
CA ASN A 131 0.59 -3.75 22.64
C ASN A 131 0.33 -2.97 23.93
N ILE A 132 -0.39 -1.84 23.85
CA ILE A 132 -0.73 -1.00 25.00
C ILE A 132 -1.74 -1.69 25.92
N LYS A 133 -2.82 -2.26 25.35
CA LYS A 133 -3.98 -2.73 26.13
C LYS A 133 -3.75 -4.08 26.80
N TYR A 134 -3.01 -4.97 26.15
CA TYR A 134 -2.86 -6.35 26.61
C TYR A 134 -1.43 -6.72 27.00
N GLY A 135 -0.47 -5.79 26.88
CA GLY A 135 0.95 -6.11 27.03
C GLY A 135 1.39 -7.24 26.08
N LEU A 136 0.62 -7.47 25.00
CA LEU A 136 0.74 -8.63 24.10
C LEU A 136 1.84 -8.48 23.05
N ALA A 137 2.65 -7.41 23.14
CA ALA A 137 3.98 -7.50 22.57
C ALA A 137 4.60 -8.71 23.26
N ASN A 138 4.74 -9.83 22.55
CA ASN A 138 5.39 -11.10 22.86
C ASN A 138 5.61 -11.43 24.34
N ILE A 139 5.32 -12.66 24.75
CA ILE A 139 5.69 -13.19 26.09
C ILE A 139 7.21 -13.02 26.41
N HIS A 140 8.06 -12.69 25.42
CA HIS A 140 9.46 -12.25 25.60
C HIS A 140 9.70 -10.73 25.78
N THR A 141 8.77 -9.84 25.42
CA THR A 141 8.96 -8.37 25.52
C THR A 141 8.70 -7.81 26.91
N ILE A 142 8.00 -8.54 27.78
CA ILE A 142 7.87 -8.18 29.19
C ILE A 142 9.25 -8.22 29.86
N ASP A 143 10.06 -9.24 29.55
CA ASP A 143 11.43 -9.40 30.06
C ASP A 143 12.39 -8.36 29.42
N VAL A 144 12.20 -8.07 28.12
CA VAL A 144 13.03 -7.07 27.43
C VAL A 144 12.75 -5.64 27.90
N MET A 145 11.52 -5.32 28.31
CA MET A 145 11.22 -3.99 28.88
C MET A 145 11.80 -3.83 30.29
N SER A 146 11.83 -4.89 31.12
CA SER A 146 12.58 -4.87 32.37
C SER A 146 14.09 -4.80 32.13
N ASP A 147 14.63 -5.49 31.13
CA ASP A 147 16.05 -5.42 30.77
C ASP A 147 16.43 -4.03 30.24
N VAL A 148 15.52 -3.35 29.52
CA VAL A 148 15.73 -1.96 29.07
C VAL A 148 15.90 -0.99 30.23
N ILE A 149 15.29 -1.23 31.40
CA ILE A 149 15.57 -0.46 32.62
C ILE A 149 17.07 -0.59 32.97
N GLY A 150 17.66 -1.78 32.77
CA GLY A 150 19.09 -2.04 32.95
C GLY A 150 20.03 -1.28 32.01
N LEU A 151 19.53 -0.71 30.90
CA LEU A 151 20.32 0.23 30.09
C LEU A 151 20.57 1.55 30.82
N GLY A 152 19.74 1.88 31.82
CA GLY A 152 19.82 3.11 32.59
C GLY A 152 19.56 4.37 31.77
N ILE A 153 18.82 4.24 30.66
CA ILE A 153 18.45 5.35 29.77
C ILE A 153 16.94 5.36 29.53
N SER A 154 16.39 6.55 29.33
CA SER A 154 15.01 6.71 28.86
C SER A 154 14.95 6.44 27.36
N ILE A 155 14.06 5.54 26.96
CA ILE A 155 13.80 5.18 25.56
C ILE A 155 12.37 5.63 25.21
N PRO A 156 12.15 6.30 24.05
CA PRO A 156 13.15 6.67 23.05
C PRO A 156 14.04 7.84 23.49
N ILE A 157 15.31 7.81 23.09
CA ILE A 157 16.26 8.91 23.35
C ILE A 157 15.82 10.13 22.55
N THR A 158 15.47 11.21 23.26
CA THR A 158 14.92 12.45 22.68
C THR A 158 15.98 13.50 22.36
N ASN A 159 17.16 13.41 22.99
CA ASN A 159 18.26 14.35 22.78
C ASN A 159 19.40 13.73 21.95
N SER A 160 19.95 14.51 21.03
CA SER A 160 21.12 14.12 20.25
C SER A 160 22.36 13.88 21.11
N ASP A 161 22.56 14.68 22.15
CA ASP A 161 23.75 14.56 23.01
C ASP A 161 23.64 13.31 23.88
N GLY A 162 22.44 13.04 24.41
CA GLY A 162 22.14 11.80 25.11
C GLY A 162 22.34 10.56 24.24
N PHE A 163 22.08 10.63 22.93
CA PHE A 163 22.37 9.52 22.03
C PHE A 163 23.88 9.31 21.81
N ILE A 164 24.66 10.39 21.73
CA ILE A 164 26.13 10.29 21.56
C ILE A 164 26.75 9.67 22.82
N GLU A 165 26.37 10.17 23.99
CA GLU A 165 26.82 9.63 25.27
C GLU A 165 26.44 8.16 25.43
N PHE A 166 25.19 7.81 25.12
CA PHE A 166 24.74 6.42 25.09
C PHE A 166 25.60 5.56 24.17
N ASP A 167 25.79 5.98 22.91
CA ASP A 167 26.53 5.21 21.90
C ASP A 167 28.01 5.00 22.28
N SER A 168 28.64 6.01 22.88
CA SER A 168 30.00 5.92 23.41
C SER A 168 30.09 4.94 24.59
N ASN A 169 29.11 4.96 25.50
CA ASN A 169 29.10 4.10 26.68
C ASN A 169 28.81 2.61 26.36
N LEU A 170 28.30 2.29 25.17
CA LEU A 170 28.01 0.89 24.77
C LEU A 170 29.24 0.00 24.72
N THR A 171 30.43 0.56 24.46
CA THR A 171 31.68 -0.23 24.41
C THR A 171 32.28 -0.49 25.79
N GLU A 172 31.92 0.31 26.78
CA GLU A 172 32.54 0.28 28.11
C GLU A 172 31.83 -0.71 29.04
N ASN A 173 30.52 -0.87 28.89
CA ASN A 173 29.71 -1.75 29.73
C ASN A 173 29.18 -2.97 28.95
N LYS A 174 29.79 -4.13 29.17
CA LYS A 174 29.42 -5.41 28.53
C LYS A 174 27.98 -5.85 28.84
N GLU A 175 27.48 -5.55 30.03
CA GLU A 175 26.12 -5.91 30.45
C GLU A 175 25.10 -5.11 29.64
N LYS A 176 25.28 -3.78 29.55
CA LYS A 176 24.44 -2.92 28.70
C LYS A 176 24.50 -3.32 27.23
N LEU A 177 25.68 -3.72 26.76
CA LEU A 177 25.86 -4.21 25.40
C LEU A 177 25.04 -5.48 25.14
N ASP A 178 25.02 -6.43 26.08
CA ASP A 178 24.27 -7.68 25.96
C ASP A 178 22.75 -7.44 25.99
N ILE A 179 22.29 -6.59 26.92
CA ILE A 179 20.90 -6.13 26.98
C ILE A 179 20.49 -5.48 25.66
N LEU A 180 21.32 -4.57 25.13
CA LEU A 180 21.02 -3.91 23.87
C LEU A 180 20.98 -4.88 22.69
N LYS A 181 21.89 -5.87 22.64
CA LYS A 181 21.86 -6.92 21.61
C LYS A 181 20.56 -7.71 21.64
N LYS A 182 20.11 -8.12 22.82
CA LYS A 182 18.83 -8.81 23.02
C LYS A 182 17.65 -7.93 22.57
N PHE A 183 17.64 -6.66 22.99
CA PHE A 183 16.62 -5.70 22.57
C PHE A 183 16.58 -5.55 21.04
N ILE A 184 17.74 -5.33 20.41
CA ILE A 184 17.85 -5.15 18.96
C ILE A 184 17.43 -6.39 18.21
N LEU A 185 17.84 -7.58 18.67
CA LEU A 185 17.42 -8.84 18.07
C LEU A 185 15.90 -8.94 18.02
N VAL A 186 15.21 -8.67 19.13
CA VAL A 186 13.74 -8.72 19.20
C VAL A 186 13.10 -7.71 18.25
N LYS A 187 13.68 -6.51 18.10
CA LYS A 187 13.17 -5.49 17.16
C LYS A 187 13.50 -5.78 15.70
N VAL A 188 14.55 -6.54 15.43
CA VAL A 188 15.07 -6.84 14.09
C VAL A 188 14.56 -8.17 13.55
N GLU A 189 14.10 -9.11 14.38
CA GLU A 189 13.67 -10.45 13.97
C GLU A 189 12.56 -10.42 12.89
N ALA A 190 11.71 -9.39 12.87
CA ALA A 190 10.67 -9.20 11.86
C ALA A 190 11.17 -8.55 10.55
N ALA A 191 12.39 -8.01 10.52
CA ALA A 191 12.92 -7.24 9.40
C ALA A 191 13.70 -8.15 8.43
N GLY A 192 13.02 -8.69 7.41
CA GLY A 192 13.65 -9.56 6.39
C GLY A 192 14.90 -8.99 5.68
N HIS A 193 15.17 -7.67 5.79
CA HIS A 193 16.35 -7.02 5.22
C HIS A 193 17.05 -6.07 6.21
N PHE A 194 18.38 -5.95 6.11
CA PHE A 194 19.21 -5.11 7.00
C PHE A 194 18.76 -3.65 7.06
N LYS A 195 18.38 -3.08 5.92
CA LYS A 195 17.90 -1.70 5.85
C LYS A 195 16.63 -1.50 6.70
N LYS A 196 15.71 -2.48 6.67
CA LYS A 196 14.51 -2.47 7.52
C LYS A 196 14.87 -2.70 8.99
N ALA A 197 15.86 -3.54 9.26
CA ALA A 197 16.36 -3.80 10.61
C ALA A 197 16.90 -2.52 11.27
N ILE A 198 17.76 -1.77 10.57
CA ILE A 198 18.26 -0.47 11.02
C ILE A 198 17.10 0.47 11.29
N GLY A 199 16.15 0.58 10.35
CA GLY A 199 14.96 1.44 10.54
C GLY A 199 14.16 1.07 11.78
N SER A 200 13.89 -0.22 11.99
CA SER A 200 13.16 -0.74 13.15
C SER A 200 13.89 -0.44 14.47
N ALA A 201 15.18 -0.79 14.54
CA ALA A 201 16.03 -0.53 15.68
C ALA A 201 16.11 0.96 16.04
N MET A 202 16.42 1.82 15.05
CA MET A 202 16.49 3.27 15.26
C MET A 202 15.15 3.84 15.71
N SER A 203 14.05 3.41 15.09
CA SER A 203 12.70 3.86 15.46
C SER A 203 12.27 3.47 16.87
N SER A 204 12.84 2.39 17.40
CA SER A 204 12.55 1.90 18.75
C SER A 204 13.45 2.54 19.81
N LEU A 205 14.70 2.91 19.47
CA LEU A 205 15.67 3.44 20.43
C LEU A 205 15.69 4.96 20.50
N ILE A 206 15.45 5.64 19.39
CA ILE A 206 15.76 7.06 19.23
C ILE A 206 14.52 7.76 18.67
N ASN A 207 14.22 8.97 19.16
CA ASN A 207 13.08 9.73 18.65
C ASN A 207 13.32 10.19 17.18
N LYS A 208 12.27 10.64 16.52
CA LYS A 208 12.35 11.03 15.10
C LYS A 208 13.28 12.22 14.85
N ASP A 209 13.29 13.21 15.73
CA ASP A 209 14.10 14.42 15.58
C ASP A 209 15.59 14.12 15.63
N VAL A 210 16.01 13.24 16.54
CA VAL A 210 17.38 12.77 16.62
C VAL A 210 17.71 11.89 15.42
N GLN A 211 16.83 10.98 14.98
CA GLN A 211 17.07 10.19 13.77
C GLN A 211 17.32 11.07 12.54
N LEU A 212 16.60 12.18 12.39
CA LEU A 212 16.74 13.09 11.25
C LEU A 212 18.13 13.75 11.18
N LYS A 213 18.87 13.82 12.31
CA LYS A 213 20.25 14.32 12.38
C LYS A 213 21.28 13.31 11.86
N TYR A 214 20.89 12.05 11.66
CA TYR A 214 21.76 10.99 11.18
C TYR A 214 21.40 10.52 9.76
N ASN A 215 22.40 10.01 9.04
CA ASN A 215 22.26 9.32 7.76
C ASN A 215 23.29 8.19 7.69
N ALA A 216 22.99 7.11 6.96
CA ALA A 216 23.88 5.97 6.79
C ALA A 216 25.33 6.37 6.43
N LYS A 217 25.52 7.27 5.45
CA LYS A 217 26.85 7.68 4.96
C LYS A 217 27.31 9.09 5.37
N GLY A 218 26.47 9.88 6.05
CA GLY A 218 26.78 11.28 6.38
C GLY A 218 26.71 12.23 5.17
N LYS A 219 25.54 12.33 4.53
CA LYS A 219 25.31 13.20 3.36
C LYS A 219 24.88 14.60 3.80
N MET A 220 25.37 15.62 3.11
CA MET A 220 24.88 16.99 3.21
C MET A 220 23.53 17.12 2.50
N ILE A 221 22.52 17.67 3.17
CA ILE A 221 21.20 17.94 2.61
C ILE A 221 20.84 19.37 3.00
N ASN A 222 20.57 20.24 2.03
CA ASN A 222 20.21 21.65 2.24
C ASN A 222 21.19 22.41 3.14
N GLY A 223 22.50 22.27 2.90
CA GLY A 223 23.55 22.92 3.70
C GLY A 223 23.75 22.33 5.11
N THR A 224 22.90 21.39 5.55
CA THR A 224 23.08 20.72 6.85
C THR A 224 23.80 19.39 6.64
N CYS A 225 24.95 19.23 7.31
CA CYS A 225 25.69 17.98 7.31
C CYS A 225 25.07 17.00 8.32
N LYS A 226 24.51 15.89 7.85
CA LYS A 226 24.00 14.84 8.75
C LYS A 226 25.15 13.98 9.26
N LYS A 227 25.09 13.58 10.53
CA LYS A 227 26.07 12.68 11.13
C LYS A 227 25.99 11.29 10.51
N LYS A 228 27.13 10.61 10.42
CA LYS A 228 27.23 9.26 9.85
C LYS A 228 26.74 8.23 10.88
N PHE A 229 25.65 7.53 10.57
CA PHE A 229 25.13 6.47 11.45
C PHE A 229 26.01 5.22 11.35
N SER A 230 26.61 4.91 10.20
CA SER A 230 27.42 3.69 10.07
C SER A 230 28.72 3.71 10.89
N SER A 231 29.07 4.82 11.53
CA SER A 231 30.21 4.92 12.45
C SER A 231 29.83 4.72 13.91
N THR A 232 28.53 4.65 14.25
CA THR A 232 28.08 4.45 15.63
C THR A 232 28.30 3.02 16.08
N ASN A 233 28.44 2.83 17.39
CA ASN A 233 28.53 1.49 17.98
C ASN A 233 27.20 0.73 17.84
N LEU A 234 26.07 1.44 17.93
CA LEU A 234 24.76 0.89 17.66
C LEU A 234 24.65 0.27 16.26
N TYR A 235 25.21 0.90 15.22
CA TYR A 235 25.22 0.32 13.87
C TYR A 235 25.97 -1.01 13.83
N LYS A 236 27.16 -1.07 14.44
CA LYS A 236 27.99 -2.29 14.49
C LYS A 236 27.27 -3.41 15.24
N ILE A 237 26.51 -3.09 16.28
CA ILE A 237 25.69 -4.06 17.03
C ILE A 237 24.58 -4.62 16.15
N ILE A 238 23.84 -3.76 15.44
CA ILE A 238 22.77 -4.20 14.52
C ILE A 238 23.35 -5.09 13.40
N GLU A 239 24.54 -4.75 12.90
CA GLU A 239 25.26 -5.54 11.90
C GLU A 239 25.69 -6.91 12.45
N GLY A 240 26.27 -6.95 13.65
CA GLY A 240 26.72 -8.18 14.31
C GLY A 240 25.59 -9.15 14.66
N VAL A 241 24.45 -8.64 15.14
CA VAL A 241 23.28 -9.46 15.50
C VAL A 241 22.63 -10.13 14.28
N ARG A 242 22.83 -9.59 13.07
CA ARG A 242 22.27 -10.15 11.83
C ARG A 242 23.18 -11.20 11.16
N GLY A 243 24.39 -11.43 11.66
CA GLY A 243 25.27 -12.46 11.11
C GLY A 243 24.59 -13.82 11.08
N PRO A 244 24.75 -14.64 10.02
CA PRO A 244 24.08 -15.94 9.90
C PRO A 244 24.38 -16.86 11.09
N ALA A 245 25.56 -16.72 11.71
CA ALA A 245 25.95 -17.49 12.89
C ALA A 245 25.12 -17.16 14.15
N GLU A 246 24.80 -15.89 14.41
CA GLU A 246 24.08 -15.47 15.63
C GLU A 246 22.59 -15.83 15.54
N VAL A 247 22.00 -15.64 14.36
CA VAL A 247 20.62 -16.03 14.07
C VAL A 247 20.47 -17.56 14.19
N LEU A 248 21.42 -18.35 13.67
CA LEU A 248 21.42 -19.81 13.82
C LEU A 248 21.60 -20.25 15.28
N ARG A 249 22.51 -19.64 16.03
CA ARG A 249 22.79 -19.99 17.43
C ARG A 249 21.59 -19.77 18.35
N LEU A 250 20.79 -18.74 18.09
CA LEU A 250 19.57 -18.43 18.85
C LEU A 250 18.32 -19.14 18.31
N SER A 251 18.32 -19.53 17.03
CA SER A 251 17.30 -20.45 16.49
C SER A 251 17.42 -21.85 17.10
N LEU A 252 18.65 -22.28 17.38
CA LEU A 252 18.93 -23.54 18.08
C LEU A 252 18.44 -23.49 19.53
N SER A 253 18.68 -22.39 20.26
CA SER A 253 18.15 -22.25 21.63
C SER A 253 16.61 -22.19 21.66
N LYS A 254 15.95 -21.64 20.64
CA LYS A 254 14.48 -21.70 20.48
C LYS A 254 13.96 -23.12 20.31
N HIS A 255 14.69 -24.00 19.64
CA HIS A 255 14.33 -25.41 19.52
C HIS A 255 14.43 -26.12 20.88
N GLU A 256 15.45 -25.80 21.66
CA GLU A 256 15.65 -26.35 23.01
C GLU A 256 14.58 -25.84 23.99
N ILE A 257 14.23 -24.55 23.93
CA ILE A 257 13.16 -23.96 24.75
C ILE A 257 11.79 -24.53 24.38
N LYS A 258 11.47 -24.68 23.08
CA LYS A 258 10.22 -25.34 22.65
C LYS A 258 10.15 -26.79 23.12
N GLN A 259 11.25 -27.53 23.07
CA GLN A 259 11.31 -28.89 23.62
C GLN A 259 11.11 -28.91 25.14
N SER A 260 11.69 -27.95 25.86
CA SER A 260 11.50 -27.82 27.32
C SER A 260 10.04 -27.51 27.68
N CYS A 261 9.40 -26.56 26.99
CA CYS A 261 7.98 -26.23 27.19
C CYS A 261 7.05 -27.39 26.81
N ALA A 262 7.36 -28.16 25.76
CA ALA A 262 6.59 -29.35 25.39
C ALA A 262 6.65 -30.43 26.48
N ARG A 263 7.85 -30.69 27.03
CA ARG A 263 8.05 -31.65 28.13
C ARG A 263 7.33 -31.23 29.42
N SER A 264 7.27 -29.93 29.71
CA SER A 264 6.53 -29.39 30.85
C SER A 264 5.01 -29.60 30.72
N LYS A 265 4.45 -29.39 29.52
CA LYS A 265 3.03 -29.68 29.25
C LYS A 265 2.70 -31.17 29.34
N GLU A 266 3.56 -32.05 28.84
CA GLU A 266 3.40 -33.50 29.01
C GLU A 266 3.42 -33.92 30.48
N HIS A 267 4.28 -33.31 31.31
CA HIS A 267 4.29 -33.55 32.75
C HIS A 267 2.98 -33.11 33.42
N GLN A 268 2.44 -31.94 33.07
CA GLN A 268 1.16 -31.48 33.62
C GLN A 268 -0.02 -32.37 33.20
N ILE A 269 -0.03 -32.86 31.95
CA ILE A 269 -1.07 -33.78 31.46
C ILE A 269 -0.98 -35.13 32.19
N ARG A 270 0.23 -35.69 32.37
CA ARG A 270 0.43 -36.93 33.14
C ARG A 270 0.04 -36.79 34.60
N PHE A 271 0.29 -35.64 35.22
CA PHE A 271 -0.16 -35.38 36.60
C PHE A 271 -1.68 -35.34 36.72
N LYS A 272 -2.39 -34.71 35.76
CA LYS A 272 -3.86 -34.67 35.77
C LYS A 272 -4.51 -36.05 35.60
N HIS A 273 -3.91 -36.96 34.84
CA HIS A 273 -4.43 -38.32 34.65
C HIS A 273 -4.13 -39.29 35.80
N ARG A 274 -3.32 -38.90 36.79
CA ARG A 274 -2.98 -39.77 37.95
C ARG A 274 -3.88 -39.56 39.16
N PHE A 275 -4.77 -38.57 39.11
CA PHE A 275 -5.65 -38.16 40.21
C PHE A 275 -7.15 -38.20 39.83
N ILE A 276 -7.49 -38.92 38.76
CA ILE A 276 -8.85 -39.32 38.39
C ILE A 276 -8.87 -40.85 38.45
#